data_AF-A0A0X3Q2I4-F1
#
_entry.id   AF-A0A0X3Q2I4-F1
#
_cell.length_a   1.000
_cell.length_b   1.000
_cell.length_c   1.000
_cell.angle_alpha   90.00
_cell.angle_beta   90.00
_cell.angle_gamma   90.00
#
_symmetry.space_group_name_H-M   'P 1'
#
loop_
_entity.id
_entity.type
_entity.pdbx_description
1 polymer ?
#
loop_
_entity_poly.entity_id
_entity_poly.type
_entity_poly.pdbx_seq_one_letter_code
_entity_poly.pdbx_strand_id
1 'polypeptide(L)'
;MAKFDGILGMGFRNISVGNVEPVFDNMVRQGLLESPIFAFYFNRNTSDKAGGDLFLGGIDDRFFTGPITYTPVTREGYWEFRVDKITVAETEVCTGGCNAIADTGTSLIVGPYVGVRKIAAAVNAKALPGGTFLVPCDSIPTLPNVTITFEGRDFVLTGKEYVIKVTQFGHDICLLGFMGLDIPGHELWILGDIFLGKYFTIFDLGNKRLGFAEAVKTPPEEKNEYSTTTKTTTGSSTRRTTLPPSHANLRTVLPLIPLFPARCDNCPHLNAV
;
A
#
# COMPACT_ATOMS: atom_id res chain seq x y z
N MET A 1 4.29 15.49 13.57
CA MET A 1 3.53 14.58 14.44
C MET A 1 2.65 13.71 13.58
N ALA A 2 2.70 12.39 13.77
CA ALA A 2 1.78 11.45 13.14
C ALA A 2 0.33 11.74 13.58
N LYS A 3 -0.64 11.48 12.69
CA LYS A 3 -2.09 11.65 12.98
C LYS A 3 -2.78 10.38 13.50
N PHE A 4 -2.01 9.34 13.83
CA PHE A 4 -2.49 8.04 14.28
C PHE A 4 -1.98 7.73 15.68
N ASP A 5 -2.73 6.93 16.44
CA ASP A 5 -2.42 6.56 17.82
C ASP A 5 -1.39 5.43 17.95
N GLY A 6 -1.29 4.56 16.93
CA GLY A 6 -0.40 3.41 16.96
C GLY A 6 -0.30 2.67 15.63
N ILE A 7 0.39 1.53 15.65
CA ILE A 7 0.65 0.68 14.48
C ILE A 7 0.09 -0.72 14.76
N LEU A 8 -0.67 -1.27 13.80
CA LEU A 8 -1.07 -2.67 13.78
C LEU A 8 -0.29 -3.38 12.67
N GLY A 9 0.73 -4.14 13.06
CA GLY A 9 1.57 -4.88 12.11
C GLY A 9 0.82 -6.04 11.47
N MET A 10 0.87 -6.12 10.13
CA MET A 10 0.27 -7.19 9.34
C MET A 10 1.32 -7.99 8.53
N GLY A 11 2.57 -7.97 8.97
CA GLY A 11 3.66 -8.80 8.44
C GLY A 11 3.68 -10.20 9.05
N PHE A 12 4.62 -11.04 8.63
CA PHE A 12 4.74 -12.41 9.12
C PHE A 12 5.27 -12.46 10.56
N ARG A 13 4.86 -13.49 11.30
CA ARG A 13 5.21 -13.66 12.72
C ARG A 13 6.70 -13.67 13.02
N ASN A 14 7.55 -14.13 12.11
CA ASN A 14 8.99 -14.27 12.35
C ASN A 14 9.73 -12.94 12.54
N ILE A 15 9.15 -11.80 12.15
CA ILE A 15 9.66 -10.46 12.46
C ILE A 15 8.90 -9.77 13.62
N SER A 16 7.95 -10.48 14.25
CA SER A 16 7.23 -9.97 15.43
C SER A 16 8.14 -9.92 16.64
N VAL A 17 8.30 -8.74 17.24
CA VAL A 17 9.10 -8.54 18.45
C VAL A 17 8.51 -9.39 19.59
N GLY A 18 9.37 -10.19 20.24
CA GLY A 18 8.93 -11.12 21.28
C GLY A 18 8.16 -12.34 20.75
N ASN A 19 8.16 -12.56 19.44
CA ASN A 19 7.47 -13.68 18.78
C ASN A 19 5.95 -13.74 19.12
N VAL A 20 5.35 -12.57 19.33
CA VAL A 20 3.92 -12.42 19.61
C VAL A 20 3.13 -12.76 18.35
N GLU A 21 2.05 -13.53 18.49
CA GLU A 21 1.15 -13.86 17.37
C GLU A 21 0.51 -12.56 16.83
N PRO A 22 0.72 -12.21 15.54
CA PRO A 22 0.10 -11.02 14.96
C PRO A 22 -1.42 -11.10 14.94
N VAL A 23 -2.09 -9.95 14.87
CA VAL A 23 -3.56 -9.86 14.93
C VAL A 23 -4.20 -10.65 13.80
N PHE A 24 -3.69 -10.51 12.57
CA PHE A 24 -4.26 -11.20 11.40
C PHE A 24 -4.08 -12.73 11.48
N ASP A 25 -2.89 -13.22 11.87
CA ASP A 25 -2.66 -14.64 12.15
C ASP A 25 -3.66 -15.21 13.15
N ASN A 26 -3.92 -14.46 14.24
CA ASN A 26 -4.88 -14.87 15.26
C ASN A 26 -6.32 -14.92 14.71
N MET A 27 -6.72 -13.97 13.85
CA MET A 27 -8.03 -13.98 13.18
C MET A 27 -8.19 -15.20 12.26
N VAL A 28 -7.14 -15.53 11.49
CA VAL A 28 -7.11 -16.72 10.64
C VAL A 28 -7.20 -17.99 11.48
N ARG A 29 -6.40 -18.09 12.56
CA ARG A 29 -6.42 -19.25 13.46
C ARG A 29 -7.77 -19.46 14.14
N GLN A 30 -8.48 -18.39 14.47
CA GLN A 30 -9.83 -18.45 15.05
C GLN A 30 -10.92 -18.76 14.02
N GLY A 31 -10.60 -18.81 12.72
CA GLY A 31 -11.58 -19.06 11.66
C GLY A 31 -12.59 -17.93 11.49
N LEU A 32 -12.21 -16.68 11.79
CA LEU A 32 -13.13 -15.53 11.73
C LEU A 32 -13.34 -14.99 10.30
N LEU A 33 -12.46 -15.36 9.37
CA LEU A 33 -12.38 -14.82 8.01
C LEU A 33 -12.83 -15.85 6.98
N GLU A 34 -13.54 -15.41 5.94
CA GLU A 34 -13.94 -16.28 4.84
C GLU A 34 -12.74 -16.82 4.06
N SER A 35 -11.74 -15.98 3.83
CA SER A 35 -10.45 -16.37 3.27
C SER A 35 -9.29 -15.77 4.09
N PRO A 36 -8.13 -16.44 4.17
CA PRO A 36 -6.95 -15.94 4.90
C PRO A 36 -6.22 -14.85 4.11
N ILE A 37 -6.95 -13.84 3.66
CA ILE A 37 -6.45 -12.71 2.87
C ILE A 37 -6.88 -11.38 3.49
N PHE A 38 -6.08 -10.36 3.25
CA PHE A 38 -6.50 -8.97 3.41
C PHE A 38 -6.09 -8.16 2.18
N ALA A 39 -6.75 -7.03 1.95
CA ALA A 39 -6.44 -6.18 0.81
C ALA A 39 -6.54 -4.70 1.15
N PHE A 40 -5.82 -3.88 0.39
CA PHE A 40 -5.81 -2.44 0.54
C PHE A 40 -6.19 -1.75 -0.78
N TYR A 41 -7.05 -0.76 -0.63
CA TYR A 41 -7.27 0.31 -1.60
C TYR A 41 -6.84 1.63 -0.96
N PHE A 42 -6.08 2.46 -1.67
CA PHE A 42 -5.79 3.83 -1.23
C PHE A 42 -6.39 4.83 -2.21
N ASN A 43 -7.22 5.72 -1.68
CA ASN A 43 -7.77 6.82 -2.45
C ASN A 43 -6.71 7.91 -2.61
N ARG A 44 -6.31 8.17 -3.86
CA ARG A 44 -5.33 9.23 -4.18
C ARG A 44 -5.94 10.61 -4.33
N ASN A 45 -7.27 10.73 -4.27
CA ASN A 45 -7.96 12.02 -4.25
C ASN A 45 -7.94 12.59 -2.84
N THR A 46 -7.02 13.53 -2.59
CA THR A 46 -6.85 14.19 -1.29
C THR A 46 -8.01 15.12 -0.90
N SER A 47 -8.96 15.37 -1.80
CA SER A 47 -10.17 16.15 -1.50
C SER A 47 -11.29 15.29 -0.89
N ASP A 48 -11.19 13.97 -1.00
CA ASP A 48 -12.19 13.05 -0.45
C ASP A 48 -11.95 12.79 1.04
N LYS A 49 -13.03 12.50 1.77
CA LYS A 49 -12.97 12.16 3.20
C LYS A 49 -12.47 10.74 3.45
N ALA A 50 -12.82 9.81 2.56
CA ALA A 50 -12.36 8.43 2.60
C ALA A 50 -10.98 8.34 1.95
N GLY A 51 -9.96 8.01 2.75
CA GLY A 51 -8.57 7.90 2.32
C GLY A 51 -8.21 6.54 1.74
N GLY A 52 -9.01 5.51 1.99
CA GLY A 52 -8.80 4.17 1.50
C GLY A 52 -9.71 3.17 2.17
N ASP A 53 -9.48 1.88 1.92
CA ASP A 53 -10.23 0.78 2.48
C ASP A 53 -9.31 -0.40 2.79
N LEU A 54 -9.51 -0.99 3.97
CA LEU A 54 -8.94 -2.27 4.37
C LEU A 54 -10.04 -3.34 4.27
N PHE A 55 -9.75 -4.40 3.54
CA PHE A 55 -10.59 -5.59 3.43
C PHE A 55 -9.95 -6.72 4.24
N LEU A 56 -10.70 -7.35 5.12
CA LEU A 56 -10.29 -8.53 5.88
C LEU A 56 -11.19 -9.69 5.51
N GLY A 57 -10.63 -10.78 5.03
CA GLY A 57 -11.36 -12.00 4.69
C GLY A 57 -11.77 -12.12 3.23
N GLY A 58 -11.66 -11.06 2.43
CA GLY A 58 -12.14 -11.01 1.05
C GLY A 58 -11.63 -9.80 0.28
N ILE A 59 -12.19 -9.60 -0.92
CA ILE A 59 -11.92 -8.45 -1.80
C ILE A 59 -13.24 -7.92 -2.38
N ASP A 60 -13.20 -6.72 -2.95
CA ASP A 60 -14.33 -6.11 -3.66
C ASP A 60 -13.88 -5.70 -5.07
N ASP A 61 -14.44 -6.36 -6.09
CA ASP A 61 -14.06 -6.20 -7.50
C ASP A 61 -14.35 -4.80 -8.05
N ARG A 62 -15.17 -4.01 -7.35
CA ARG A 62 -15.46 -2.62 -7.71
C ARG A 62 -14.30 -1.66 -7.42
N PHE A 63 -13.27 -2.10 -6.69
CA PHE A 63 -12.11 -1.28 -6.30
C PHE A 63 -10.92 -1.39 -7.25
N PHE A 64 -10.99 -2.28 -8.23
CA PHE A 64 -9.93 -2.45 -9.21
C PHE A 64 -10.47 -2.79 -10.60
N THR A 65 -9.60 -2.72 -11.60
CA THR A 65 -9.91 -3.04 -12.98
C THR A 65 -8.82 -3.93 -13.57
N GLY A 66 -9.20 -4.67 -14.62
CA GLY A 66 -8.31 -5.63 -15.26
C GLY A 66 -7.99 -6.85 -14.40
N PRO A 67 -7.10 -7.73 -14.89
CA PRO A 67 -6.76 -8.96 -14.17
C PRO A 67 -5.85 -8.68 -12.98
N ILE A 68 -5.95 -9.52 -11.95
CA ILE A 68 -5.00 -9.57 -10.84
C ILE A 68 -3.76 -10.35 -11.27
N THR A 69 -2.59 -9.77 -11.07
CA THR A 69 -1.30 -10.45 -11.24
C THR A 69 -0.79 -10.86 -9.87
N TYR A 70 -0.61 -12.16 -9.67
CA TYR A 70 -0.08 -12.71 -8.42
C TYR A 70 1.41 -13.01 -8.53
N THR A 71 2.15 -12.71 -7.46
CA THR A 71 3.57 -13.05 -7.28
C THR A 71 3.77 -13.77 -5.95
N PRO A 72 4.57 -14.85 -5.88
CA PRO A 72 4.83 -15.53 -4.62
C PRO A 72 5.65 -14.66 -3.66
N VAL A 73 5.47 -14.88 -2.35
CA VAL A 73 6.36 -14.34 -1.33
C VAL A 73 7.71 -15.07 -1.42
N THR A 74 8.80 -14.33 -1.55
CA THR A 74 10.15 -14.91 -1.69
C THR A 74 10.81 -15.20 -0.34
N ARG A 75 10.49 -14.41 0.69
CA ARG A 75 11.03 -14.56 2.04
C ARG A 75 9.98 -14.12 3.05
N GLU A 76 9.58 -15.04 3.93
CA GLU A 76 8.68 -14.72 5.03
C GLU A 76 9.37 -13.77 6.02
N GLY A 77 8.66 -12.75 6.43
CA GLY A 77 9.14 -11.62 7.21
C GLY A 77 8.27 -10.42 6.86
N TYR A 78 8.74 -9.64 5.91
CA TYR A 78 7.90 -8.70 5.19
C TYR A 78 7.11 -9.41 4.09
N TRP A 79 6.22 -8.67 3.44
CA TRP A 79 5.59 -9.08 2.20
C TRP A 79 6.57 -8.89 1.02
N GLU A 80 7.65 -9.67 1.05
CA GLU A 80 8.76 -9.62 0.10
C GLU A 80 8.47 -10.45 -1.14
N PHE A 81 8.75 -9.88 -2.32
CA PHE A 81 8.58 -10.53 -3.61
C PHE A 81 9.66 -10.10 -4.60
N ARG A 82 9.72 -10.81 -5.72
CA ARG A 82 10.70 -10.59 -6.77
C ARG A 82 10.22 -9.52 -7.75
N VAL A 83 11.08 -8.54 -8.04
CA VAL A 83 10.91 -7.60 -9.16
C VAL A 83 11.92 -7.93 -10.24
N ASP A 84 11.45 -8.10 -11.48
CA ASP A 84 12.29 -8.49 -12.60
C ASP A 84 13.17 -7.33 -13.07
N LYS A 85 12.59 -6.13 -13.14
CA LYS A 85 13.30 -4.89 -13.45
C LYS A 85 12.48 -3.65 -13.07
N ILE A 86 13.18 -2.55 -12.87
CA ILE A 86 12.63 -1.20 -12.75
C ILE A 86 13.29 -0.36 -13.82
N THR A 87 12.50 0.29 -14.66
CA THR A 87 12.99 1.13 -15.76
C THR A 87 12.41 2.53 -15.68
N VAL A 88 13.17 3.50 -16.15
CA VAL A 88 12.72 4.88 -16.33
C VAL A 88 13.32 5.42 -17.61
N ALA A 89 12.45 5.89 -18.51
CA ALA A 89 12.81 6.12 -19.92
C ALA A 89 13.47 4.86 -20.52
N GLU A 90 14.79 4.87 -20.72
CA GLU A 90 15.59 3.75 -21.25
C GLU A 90 16.60 3.20 -20.23
N THR A 91 16.60 3.72 -19.00
CA THR A 91 17.57 3.33 -17.97
C THR A 91 16.99 2.25 -17.08
N GLU A 92 17.70 1.13 -16.98
CA GLU A 92 17.43 0.08 -16.00
C GLU A 92 18.07 0.41 -14.65
N VAL A 93 17.24 0.36 -13.61
CA VAL A 93 17.58 0.79 -12.26
C VAL A 93 18.10 -0.39 -11.45
N CYS A 94 17.43 -1.54 -11.50
CA CYS A 94 17.82 -2.79 -10.87
C CYS A 94 18.12 -3.87 -11.91
N THR A 95 19.36 -3.91 -12.37
CA THR A 95 19.79 -4.82 -13.45
C THR A 95 19.77 -6.28 -13.00
N GLY A 96 19.09 -7.14 -13.78
CA GLY A 96 18.97 -8.55 -13.44
C GLY A 96 18.02 -8.80 -12.26
N GLY A 97 17.18 -7.80 -11.94
CA GLY A 97 16.10 -7.79 -10.95
C GLY A 97 16.54 -7.62 -9.49
N CYS A 98 15.61 -7.18 -8.65
CA CYS A 98 15.80 -6.95 -7.22
C CYS A 98 14.69 -7.59 -6.37
N ASN A 99 14.84 -7.52 -5.05
CA ASN A 99 13.74 -7.84 -4.13
C ASN A 99 13.00 -6.55 -3.76
N ALA A 100 11.70 -6.66 -3.56
CA ALA A 100 10.87 -5.57 -3.08
C ALA A 100 9.91 -6.05 -1.99
N ILE A 101 9.50 -5.16 -1.10
CA ILE A 101 8.40 -5.37 -0.17
C ILE A 101 7.22 -4.47 -0.53
N ALA A 102 5.99 -4.98 -0.42
CA ALA A 102 4.80 -4.14 -0.40
C ALA A 102 4.53 -3.69 1.06
N ASP A 103 4.64 -2.40 1.33
CA ASP A 103 4.60 -1.87 2.70
C ASP A 103 3.67 -0.67 2.83
N THR A 104 2.51 -0.89 3.45
CA THR A 104 1.51 0.15 3.73
C THR A 104 1.92 1.12 4.84
N GLY A 105 3.03 0.84 5.55
CA GLY A 105 3.63 1.72 6.55
C GLY A 105 4.55 2.79 5.96
N THR A 106 4.89 2.70 4.67
CA THR A 106 5.82 3.60 4.00
C THR A 106 5.11 4.44 2.94
N SER A 107 5.26 5.77 3.02
CA SER A 107 4.60 6.67 2.06
C SER A 107 5.24 6.71 0.67
N LEU A 108 6.57 6.65 0.59
CA LEU A 108 7.33 6.78 -0.66
C LEU A 108 7.70 5.41 -1.24
N ILE A 109 8.16 5.38 -2.48
CA ILE A 109 8.96 4.23 -2.94
C ILE A 109 10.39 4.43 -2.43
N VAL A 110 10.90 3.48 -1.67
CA VAL A 110 12.29 3.53 -1.16
C VAL A 110 13.12 2.52 -1.90
N GLY A 111 14.37 2.86 -2.21
CA GLY A 111 15.30 1.90 -2.79
C GLY A 111 16.75 2.31 -2.60
N PRO A 112 17.69 1.46 -3.03
CA PRO A 112 19.12 1.75 -2.95
C PRO A 112 19.43 3.11 -3.56
N TYR A 113 20.27 3.89 -2.88
CA TYR A 113 20.52 5.29 -3.24
C TYR A 113 21.02 5.43 -4.69
N VAL A 114 21.88 4.50 -5.13
CA VAL A 114 22.39 4.45 -6.51
C VAL A 114 21.26 4.28 -7.53
N GLY A 115 20.30 3.40 -7.26
CA GLY A 115 19.15 3.16 -8.13
C GLY A 115 18.22 4.37 -8.17
N VAL A 116 17.82 4.88 -7.01
CA VAL A 116 16.93 6.05 -6.94
C VAL A 116 17.56 7.30 -7.57
N ARG A 117 18.88 7.48 -7.44
CA ARG A 117 19.58 8.58 -8.10
C ARG A 117 19.51 8.50 -9.64
N LYS A 118 19.47 7.30 -10.24
CA LYS A 118 19.23 7.15 -11.68
C LYS A 118 17.83 7.64 -12.05
N ILE A 119 16.82 7.31 -11.25
CA ILE A 119 15.45 7.79 -11.42
C ILE A 119 15.39 9.31 -11.31
N ALA A 120 15.97 9.86 -10.25
CA ALA A 120 16.04 11.30 -10.03
C ALA A 120 16.72 12.03 -11.20
N ALA A 121 17.83 11.51 -11.73
CA ALA A 121 18.52 12.08 -12.89
C ALA A 121 17.65 12.07 -14.15
N ALA A 122 16.94 10.96 -14.42
CA ALA A 122 16.09 10.81 -15.60
C ALA A 122 14.90 11.79 -15.63
N VAL A 123 14.48 12.29 -14.47
CA VAL A 123 13.37 13.26 -14.33
C VAL A 123 13.85 14.67 -13.98
N ASN A 124 15.17 14.93 -14.09
CA ASN A 124 15.81 16.21 -13.75
C ASN A 124 15.48 16.68 -12.32
N ALA A 125 15.44 15.75 -11.37
CA ALA A 125 15.17 16.06 -9.98
C ALA A 125 16.43 16.56 -9.25
N LYS A 126 16.26 17.56 -8.39
CA LYS A 126 17.32 18.11 -7.54
C LYS A 126 17.33 17.40 -6.19
N ALA A 127 18.49 16.89 -5.79
CA ALA A 127 18.65 16.23 -4.50
C ALA A 127 18.41 17.18 -3.31
N LEU A 128 17.82 16.63 -2.26
CA LEU A 128 17.65 17.22 -0.94
C LEU A 128 18.33 16.32 0.12
N PRO A 129 18.60 16.85 1.33
CA PRO A 129 19.05 16.03 2.45
C PRO A 129 18.09 14.85 2.74
N GLY A 130 18.65 13.76 3.26
CA GLY A 130 17.86 12.57 3.61
C GLY A 130 17.41 11.72 2.43
N GLY A 131 18.05 11.84 1.26
CA GLY A 131 17.78 10.98 0.11
C GLY A 131 16.48 11.30 -0.65
N THR A 132 15.91 12.49 -0.44
CA THR A 132 14.71 12.96 -1.15
C THR A 132 15.08 13.87 -2.32
N PHE A 133 14.13 14.16 -3.22
CA PHE A 133 14.39 14.96 -4.41
C PHE A 133 13.23 15.89 -4.74
N LEU A 134 13.53 17.07 -5.30
CA LEU A 134 12.57 18.03 -5.84
C LEU A 134 12.50 17.93 -7.35
N VAL A 135 11.30 17.96 -7.90
CA VAL A 135 11.04 18.00 -9.34
C VAL A 135 10.38 19.35 -9.67
N PRO A 136 10.68 19.99 -10.81
CA PRO A 136 9.91 21.15 -11.25
C PRO A 136 8.43 20.79 -11.41
N CYS A 137 7.52 21.51 -10.75
CA CYS A 137 6.09 21.19 -10.80
C CYS A 137 5.52 21.24 -12.23
N ASP A 138 6.02 22.16 -13.05
CA ASP A 138 5.53 22.34 -14.42
C ASP A 138 5.95 21.20 -15.37
N SER A 139 6.98 20.41 -15.01
CA SER A 139 7.41 19.29 -15.84
C SER A 139 6.60 18.01 -15.63
N ILE A 140 5.74 17.94 -14.59
CA ILE A 140 4.95 16.74 -14.23
C ILE A 140 4.24 16.10 -15.44
N PRO A 141 3.57 16.85 -16.35
CA PRO A 141 2.87 16.26 -17.49
C PRO A 141 3.78 15.59 -18.51
N THR A 142 5.08 15.93 -18.55
CA THR A 142 6.05 15.46 -19.54
C THR A 142 7.11 14.53 -18.97
N LEU A 143 7.05 14.21 -17.68
CA LEU A 143 8.04 13.30 -17.09
C LEU A 143 7.89 11.89 -17.66
N PRO A 144 9.00 11.15 -17.86
CA PRO A 144 8.95 9.78 -18.32
C PRO A 144 8.23 8.88 -17.31
N ASN A 145 7.64 7.79 -17.79
CA ASN A 145 7.10 6.78 -16.90
C ASN A 145 8.23 6.04 -16.17
N VAL A 146 7.96 5.66 -14.93
CA VAL A 146 8.73 4.64 -14.20
C VAL A 146 7.94 3.34 -14.27
N THR A 147 8.53 2.29 -14.81
CA THR A 147 7.87 0.99 -14.97
C THR A 147 8.54 -0.04 -14.07
N ILE A 148 7.74 -0.70 -13.25
CA ILE A 148 8.16 -1.81 -12.41
C ILE A 148 7.60 -3.08 -13.06
N THR A 149 8.46 -4.00 -13.48
CA THR A 149 8.06 -5.22 -14.18
C THR A 149 8.26 -6.42 -13.25
N PHE A 150 7.24 -7.25 -13.12
CA PHE A 150 7.33 -8.57 -12.48
C PHE A 150 6.24 -9.49 -13.02
N GLU A 151 6.46 -10.80 -12.97
CA GLU A 151 5.48 -11.81 -13.43
C GLU A 151 5.04 -11.56 -14.89
N GLY A 152 5.96 -11.08 -15.73
CA GLY A 152 5.71 -10.75 -17.13
C GLY A 152 4.77 -9.56 -17.38
N ARG A 153 4.41 -8.79 -16.33
CA ARG A 153 3.54 -7.62 -16.43
C ARG A 153 4.27 -6.33 -16.03
N ASP A 154 3.97 -5.27 -16.77
CA ASP A 154 4.42 -3.92 -16.48
C ASP A 154 3.44 -3.17 -15.56
N PHE A 155 3.97 -2.63 -14.47
CA PHE A 155 3.29 -1.75 -13.53
C PHE A 155 3.87 -0.34 -13.69
N VAL A 156 3.16 0.47 -14.47
CA VAL A 156 3.61 1.80 -14.92
C VAL A 156 3.18 2.87 -13.92
N LEU A 157 4.08 3.80 -13.57
CA LEU A 157 3.80 5.03 -12.83
C LEU A 157 4.15 6.22 -13.72
N THR A 158 3.17 7.08 -13.98
CA THR A 158 3.32 8.36 -14.69
C THR A 158 3.77 9.46 -13.73
N GLY A 159 4.26 10.58 -14.26
CA GLY A 159 4.68 11.73 -13.46
C GLY A 159 3.63 12.20 -12.44
N LYS A 160 2.34 12.11 -12.77
CA LYS A 160 1.24 12.47 -11.85
C LYS A 160 1.10 11.51 -10.67
N GLU A 161 1.55 10.27 -10.83
CA GLU A 161 1.40 9.22 -9.82
C GLU A 161 2.64 9.07 -8.95
N TYR A 162 3.83 9.42 -9.42
CA TYR A 162 5.03 9.37 -8.61
C TYR A 162 5.53 10.74 -8.13
N VAL A 163 4.87 11.86 -8.45
CA VAL A 163 5.22 13.18 -7.89
C VAL A 163 4.17 13.60 -6.86
N ILE A 164 4.65 14.00 -5.68
CA ILE A 164 3.82 14.52 -4.59
C ILE A 164 3.86 16.05 -4.65
N LYS A 165 2.71 16.67 -4.89
CA LYS A 165 2.55 18.11 -4.88
C LYS A 165 2.06 18.59 -3.51
N VAL A 166 2.85 19.43 -2.84
CA VAL A 166 2.53 20.03 -1.55
C VAL A 166 2.50 21.54 -1.71
N THR A 167 1.39 22.17 -1.34
CA THR A 167 1.30 23.64 -1.31
C THR A 167 1.69 24.14 0.07
N GLN A 168 2.80 24.88 0.15
CA GLN A 168 3.30 25.46 1.40
C GLN A 168 3.51 26.97 1.21
N PHE A 169 2.96 27.78 2.12
CA PHE A 169 3.01 29.25 2.04
C PHE A 169 2.52 29.83 0.70
N GLY A 170 1.54 29.17 0.06
CA GLY A 170 1.00 29.60 -1.24
C GLY A 170 1.87 29.21 -2.45
N HIS A 171 2.96 28.47 -2.23
CA HIS A 171 3.82 27.97 -3.30
C HIS A 171 3.73 26.46 -3.40
N ASP A 172 3.73 25.96 -4.64
CA ASP A 172 3.74 24.53 -4.91
C ASP A 172 5.17 23.98 -4.85
N ILE A 173 5.36 22.96 -4.02
CA ILE A 173 6.58 22.19 -3.89
C ILE A 173 6.28 20.79 -4.39
N CYS A 174 7.05 20.31 -5.37
CA CYS A 174 6.85 18.99 -5.96
C CYS A 174 8.01 18.07 -5.58
N LEU A 175 7.70 17.06 -4.77
CA LEU A 175 8.63 16.05 -4.30
C LEU A 175 8.56 14.83 -5.20
N LEU A 176 9.72 14.26 -5.53
CA LEU A 176 9.78 12.94 -6.13
C LEU A 176 9.31 11.91 -5.09
N GLY A 177 8.36 11.07 -5.48
CA GLY A 177 7.81 9.96 -4.69
C GLY A 177 8.78 8.80 -4.50
N PHE A 178 10.08 9.03 -4.72
CA PHE A 178 11.16 8.07 -4.51
C PHE A 178 12.16 8.64 -3.51
N MET A 179 12.62 7.81 -2.58
CA MET A 179 13.66 8.12 -1.62
C MET A 179 14.82 7.13 -1.74
N GLY A 180 16.03 7.66 -1.88
CA GLY A 180 17.25 6.86 -1.88
C GLY A 180 17.72 6.61 -0.45
N LEU A 181 17.70 5.34 -0.02
CA LEU A 181 18.15 4.92 1.30
C LEU A 181 18.87 3.58 1.18
N ASP A 182 20.14 3.54 1.60
CA ASP A 182 20.89 2.29 1.65
C ASP A 182 20.64 1.60 3.00
N ILE A 183 20.01 0.42 2.97
CA ILE A 183 19.77 -0.39 4.15
C ILE A 183 20.96 -1.35 4.32
N PRO A 184 21.76 -1.23 5.40
CA PRO A 184 22.92 -2.10 5.59
C PRO A 184 22.55 -3.58 5.53
N GLY A 185 23.22 -4.34 4.68
CA GLY A 185 23.01 -5.78 4.53
C GLY A 185 21.81 -6.20 3.66
N HIS A 186 21.05 -5.25 3.12
CA HIS A 186 19.86 -5.54 2.31
C HIS A 186 19.75 -4.60 1.10
N GLU A 187 19.83 -5.17 -0.11
CA GLU A 187 19.43 -4.47 -1.33
C GLU A 187 17.93 -4.69 -1.55
N LEU A 188 17.12 -3.81 -0.96
CA LEU A 188 15.66 -3.95 -0.92
C LEU A 188 14.96 -2.69 -1.43
N TRP A 189 13.93 -2.89 -2.24
CA TRP A 189 12.98 -1.85 -2.60
C TRP A 189 11.75 -1.91 -1.70
N ILE A 190 11.22 -0.77 -1.29
CA ILE A 190 9.97 -0.67 -0.54
C ILE A 190 8.95 0.00 -1.44
N LEU A 191 7.92 -0.74 -1.86
CA LEU A 191 6.81 -0.22 -2.63
C LEU A 191 5.72 0.26 -1.65
N GLY A 192 5.82 1.54 -1.30
CA GLY A 192 4.89 2.21 -0.41
C GLY A 192 3.63 2.77 -1.08
N ASP A 193 2.96 3.71 -0.40
CA ASP A 193 1.68 4.31 -0.81
C ASP A 193 1.67 4.87 -2.24
N ILE A 194 2.81 5.35 -2.75
CA ILE A 194 2.92 5.80 -4.16
C ILE A 194 2.58 4.68 -5.15
N PHE A 195 3.05 3.46 -4.90
CA PHE A 195 2.76 2.29 -5.73
C PHE A 195 1.40 1.69 -5.36
N LEU A 196 1.18 1.44 -4.07
CA LEU A 196 -0.03 0.78 -3.56
C LEU A 196 -1.30 1.62 -3.77
N GLY A 197 -1.18 2.94 -3.90
CA GLY A 197 -2.31 3.79 -4.25
C GLY A 197 -2.66 3.80 -5.74
N LYS A 198 -1.76 3.33 -6.61
CA LYS A 198 -2.12 3.07 -8.01
C LYS A 198 -2.64 1.65 -8.21
N TYR A 199 -2.16 0.70 -7.41
CA TYR A 199 -2.47 -0.72 -7.57
C TYR A 199 -3.16 -1.28 -6.34
N PHE A 200 -4.41 -1.71 -6.50
CA PHE A 200 -5.12 -2.48 -5.49
C PHE A 200 -4.28 -3.71 -5.13
N THR A 201 -4.05 -3.91 -3.84
CA THR A 201 -3.07 -4.88 -3.36
C THR A 201 -3.71 -5.88 -2.43
N ILE A 202 -3.54 -7.16 -2.74
CA ILE A 202 -4.03 -8.31 -1.99
C ILE A 202 -2.84 -8.99 -1.32
N PHE A 203 -2.96 -9.24 -0.02
CA PHE A 203 -2.01 -9.95 0.81
C PHE A 203 -2.65 -11.30 1.18
N ASP A 204 -2.19 -12.37 0.53
CA ASP A 204 -2.76 -13.71 0.66
C ASP A 204 -1.86 -14.57 1.55
N LEU A 205 -2.19 -14.61 2.84
CA LEU A 205 -1.44 -15.37 3.84
C LEU A 205 -1.60 -16.88 3.63
N GLY A 206 -2.79 -17.31 3.19
CA GLY A 206 -3.08 -18.73 2.94
C GLY A 206 -2.20 -19.35 1.87
N ASN A 207 -1.97 -18.62 0.77
CA ASN A 207 -1.13 -19.08 -0.35
C ASN A 207 0.26 -18.44 -0.38
N LYS A 208 0.60 -17.58 0.59
CA LYS A 208 1.88 -16.86 0.71
C LYS A 208 2.25 -16.14 -0.59
N ARG A 209 1.37 -15.24 -1.03
CA ARG A 209 1.53 -14.47 -2.27
C ARG A 209 0.92 -13.08 -2.15
N LEU A 210 1.32 -12.20 -3.06
CA LEU A 210 0.73 -10.87 -3.25
C LEU A 210 -0.04 -10.85 -4.57
N GLY A 211 -1.14 -10.10 -4.63
CA GLY A 211 -1.91 -9.85 -5.84
C GLY A 211 -2.02 -8.37 -6.13
N PHE A 212 -1.82 -7.96 -7.39
CA PHE A 212 -1.88 -6.56 -7.80
C PHE A 212 -2.81 -6.36 -9.00
N ALA A 213 -3.66 -5.34 -8.96
CA ALA A 213 -4.54 -4.91 -10.06
C ALA A 213 -4.63 -3.38 -10.10
N GLU A 214 -5.02 -2.79 -11.24
CA GLU A 214 -5.13 -1.32 -11.35
C GLU A 214 -6.29 -0.82 -10.50
N ALA A 215 -6.01 0.06 -9.52
CA ALA A 215 -7.02 0.60 -8.63
C ALA A 215 -7.97 1.56 -9.38
N VAL A 216 -9.24 1.58 -8.99
CA VAL A 216 -10.17 2.58 -9.53
C VAL A 216 -9.83 3.99 -9.03
N LYS A 217 -9.94 4.98 -9.91
CA LYS A 217 -9.68 6.39 -9.55
C LYS A 217 -10.74 6.99 -8.64
N THR A 218 -11.97 6.49 -8.73
CA THR A 218 -13.10 6.94 -7.93
C THR A 218 -13.66 5.72 -7.22
N PRO A 219 -13.59 5.67 -5.88
CA PRO A 219 -14.13 4.54 -5.14
C PRO A 219 -15.65 4.47 -5.29
N PRO A 220 -16.25 3.28 -5.28
CA PRO A 220 -17.70 3.11 -5.22
C PRO A 220 -18.27 3.81 -3.98
N GLU A 221 -19.37 4.54 -4.15
CA GLU A 221 -20.10 5.13 -3.03
C GLU A 221 -20.52 4.06 -2.02
N GLU A 222 -20.36 4.34 -0.72
CA GLU A 222 -20.99 3.53 0.31
C GLU A 222 -22.50 3.66 0.18
N LYS A 223 -23.15 2.59 -0.30
CA LYS A 223 -24.56 2.41 0.01
C LYS A 223 -24.61 2.08 1.49
N ASN A 224 -25.16 2.98 2.30
CA ASN A 224 -25.53 2.71 3.69
C ASN A 224 -26.54 1.55 3.71
N GLU A 225 -26.07 0.31 3.66
CA GLU A 225 -26.91 -0.88 3.81
C GLU A 225 -27.12 -1.18 5.29
N TYR A 226 -27.67 -0.19 5.98
CA TYR A 226 -28.49 -0.42 7.16
C TYR A 226 -29.83 0.27 6.93
N SER A 227 -30.53 -0.16 5.87
CA SER A 227 -31.96 0.12 5.76
C SER A 227 -32.64 -0.70 6.86
N THR A 228 -32.90 -0.04 7.99
CA THR A 228 -33.79 -0.54 9.04
C THR A 228 -35.17 -0.69 8.39
N THR A 229 -35.41 -1.83 7.76
CA THR A 229 -36.76 -2.19 7.33
C THR A 229 -37.52 -2.45 8.62
N THR A 230 -38.26 -1.45 9.08
CA THR A 230 -39.24 -1.60 10.15
C THR A 230 -40.33 -2.54 9.65
N LYS A 231 -40.09 -3.85 9.73
CA LYS A 231 -41.15 -4.84 9.62
C LYS A 231 -41.91 -4.80 10.94
N THR A 232 -43.01 -4.06 10.94
CA THR A 232 -44.09 -4.19 11.92
C THR A 232 -44.47 -5.66 11.98
N THR A 233 -44.07 -6.33 13.06
CA THR A 233 -44.46 -7.72 13.32
C THR A 233 -45.27 -7.74 14.60
N THR A 234 -46.59 -7.81 14.46
CA THR A 234 -47.49 -8.33 15.49
C THR A 234 -47.09 -9.78 15.78
N GLY A 235 -47.05 -10.12 17.07
CA GLY A 235 -46.23 -11.19 17.63
C GLY A 235 -46.57 -12.62 17.20
N SER A 236 -45.58 -13.50 17.31
CA SER A 236 -45.69 -14.78 18.00
C SER A 236 -44.30 -15.43 18.13
N SER A 237 -44.14 -16.15 19.24
CA SER A 237 -42.95 -16.81 19.77
C SER A 237 -42.27 -17.80 18.82
N THR A 238 -40.96 -17.64 18.59
CA THR A 238 -39.95 -18.72 18.65
C THR A 238 -38.54 -18.11 18.54
N ARG A 239 -37.78 -18.16 19.64
CA ARG A 239 -36.40 -17.64 19.69
C ARG A 239 -35.43 -18.66 19.06
N ARG A 240 -35.26 -18.59 17.73
CA ARG A 240 -34.08 -19.15 17.07
C ARG A 240 -32.95 -18.15 17.19
N THR A 241 -31.97 -18.45 18.02
CA THR A 241 -30.68 -17.74 18.01
C THR A 241 -29.93 -18.20 16.75
N THR A 242 -30.18 -17.56 15.62
CA THR A 242 -29.26 -17.68 14.48
C THR A 242 -27.98 -16.96 14.87
N LEU A 243 -26.90 -17.70 15.07
CA LEU A 243 -25.56 -17.12 15.10
C LEU A 243 -25.38 -16.26 13.84
N PRO A 244 -24.66 -15.12 13.92
CA PRO A 244 -24.18 -14.45 12.72
C PRO A 244 -23.36 -15.46 11.88
N PRO A 245 -23.27 -15.28 10.56
CA PRO A 245 -22.47 -16.17 9.73
C PRO A 245 -21.07 -16.32 10.33
N SER A 246 -20.59 -17.55 10.44
CA SER A 246 -19.36 -17.91 11.15
C SER A 246 -18.08 -17.35 10.51
N HIS A 247 -18.20 -16.69 9.35
CA HIS A 247 -17.12 -16.10 8.60
C HIS A 247 -17.60 -14.74 8.08
N ALA A 248 -16.82 -13.69 8.32
CA ALA A 248 -17.16 -12.33 7.90
C ALA A 248 -16.11 -11.79 6.93
N ASN A 249 -16.58 -11.14 5.87
CA ASN A 249 -15.78 -10.16 5.13
C ASN A 249 -16.00 -8.80 5.80
N LEU A 250 -14.93 -8.25 6.35
CA LEU A 250 -14.98 -6.92 6.94
C LEU A 250 -14.33 -5.93 5.97
N ARG A 251 -15.04 -4.84 5.70
CA ARG A 251 -14.50 -3.66 5.02
C ARG A 251 -14.46 -2.51 6.00
N THR A 252 -13.31 -1.87 6.13
CA THR A 252 -13.12 -0.71 6.99
C THR A 252 -12.57 0.44 6.17
N VAL A 253 -13.30 1.56 6.13
CA VAL A 253 -12.84 2.79 5.49
C VAL A 253 -11.73 3.41 6.33
N LEU A 254 -10.58 3.65 5.71
CA LEU A 254 -9.44 4.32 6.29
C LEU A 254 -9.56 5.85 6.12
N PRO A 255 -9.22 6.65 7.13
CA PRO A 255 -9.18 8.09 7.01
C PRO A 255 -8.05 8.52 6.06
N LEU A 256 -8.18 9.69 5.45
CA LEU A 256 -7.09 10.29 4.68
C LEU A 256 -5.93 10.68 5.62
N ILE A 257 -4.78 10.02 5.46
CA ILE A 257 -3.54 10.35 6.17
C ILE A 257 -2.66 11.15 5.21
N PRO A 258 -2.24 12.39 5.56
CA PRO A 258 -1.34 13.15 4.70
C PRO A 258 0.03 12.46 4.61
N LEU A 259 0.56 12.34 3.38
CA LEU A 259 1.88 11.79 3.05
C LEU A 259 3.00 12.66 3.64
N PHE A 260 3.22 12.57 4.94
CA PHE A 260 4.41 13.10 5.60
C PHE A 260 5.12 11.94 6.29
N PRO A 261 6.46 11.85 6.19
CA PRO A 261 7.20 10.89 6.99
C PRO A 261 6.92 11.16 8.46
N ALA A 262 6.28 10.21 9.12
CA ALA A 262 6.09 10.25 10.55
C ALA A 262 7.47 10.13 11.22
N ARG A 263 8.04 11.24 11.67
CA ARG A 263 9.06 11.19 12.71
C ARG A 263 8.34 10.90 14.02
N CYS A 264 8.57 9.71 14.57
CA CYS A 264 8.14 9.35 15.91
C CYS A 264 9.32 9.63 16.85
N ASP A 265 9.28 10.76 17.56
CA ASP A 265 10.42 11.26 18.35
C ASP A 265 10.71 10.42 19.62
N ASN A 266 9.91 9.39 19.92
CA ASN A 266 10.06 8.56 21.13
C ASN A 266 9.67 7.07 20.96
N CYS A 267 9.70 6.51 19.75
CA CYS A 267 9.62 5.05 19.62
C CYS A 267 10.99 4.43 19.96
N PRO A 268 11.09 3.47 20.90
CA PRO A 268 12.29 2.65 21.02
C PRO A 268 12.52 1.99 19.66
N HIS A 269 13.73 2.08 19.12
CA HIS A 269 14.17 1.57 17.81
C HIS A 269 13.34 0.37 17.29
N LEU A 270 12.15 0.64 16.74
CA LEU A 270 11.59 -0.22 15.73
C LEU A 270 12.43 0.13 14.52
N ASN A 271 13.27 -0.81 14.13
CA ASN A 271 13.81 -0.82 12.79
C ASN A 271 12.58 -0.78 11.87
N ALA A 272 12.20 0.42 11.44
CA ALA A 272 11.32 0.64 10.32
C ALA A 272 12.17 0.35 9.07
N VAL A 273 12.40 -0.93 8.89
CA VAL A 273 12.55 -1.64 7.63
C VAL A 273 11.61 -2.81 7.77
#